data_AF-A0A1V5XKT3-F1
#
_entry.id   AF-A0A1V5XKT3-F1
#
_cell.length_a   1.000
_cell.length_b   1.000
_cell.length_c   1.000
_cell.angle_alpha   90.00
_cell.angle_beta   90.00
_cell.angle_gamma   90.00
#
_symmetry.space_group_name_H-M   'P 1'
#
loop_
_entity.id
_entity.type
_entity.pdbx_description
1 polymer ?
#
loop_
_entity_poly.entity_id
_entity_poly.type
_entity_poly.pdbx_seq_one_letter_code
_entity_poly.pdbx_strand_id
1 'polypeptide(L)' 'MRLTKDDLLKGLSPKAAEGVLRVREGKVDIKAGFDGEYGTISIFDANQTPDKNEEQLKLF' A
#
# COMPACT_ATOMS: atom_id res chain seq x y z
N MET A 1 11.01 3.39 17.12
CA MET A 1 9.85 2.62 17.62
C MET A 1 9.07 2.10 16.40
N ARG A 2 8.90 0.79 16.23
CA ARG A 2 8.01 0.25 15.18
C ARG A 2 6.61 0.12 15.77
N LEU A 3 5.61 0.79 15.18
CA LEU A 3 4.21 0.60 15.57
C LEU A 3 3.80 -0.86 15.38
N THR A 4 3.05 -1.41 16.34
CA THR A 4 2.52 -2.77 16.27
C THR A 4 1.40 -2.87 15.25
N LYS A 5 1.01 -4.09 14.88
CA LYS A 5 -0.09 -4.32 13.93
C LYS A 5 -1.40 -3.72 14.44
N ASP A 6 -1.69 -3.87 15.73
CA ASP A 6 -2.86 -3.28 16.38
C ASP A 6 -2.86 -1.75 16.35
N ASP A 7 -1.70 -1.12 16.55
CA ASP A 7 -1.59 0.35 16.48
C ASP A 7 -1.85 0.86 15.05
N LEU A 8 -1.38 0.12 14.03
CA LEU A 8 -1.64 0.45 12.64
C LEU A 8 -3.12 0.31 12.28
N LEU A 9 -3.78 -0.76 12.74
CA LEU A 9 -5.21 -0.99 12.47
C LEU A 9 -6.13 0.01 13.19
N LYS A 10 -5.70 0.56 14.33
CA LYS A 10 -6.45 1.60 15.05
C LYS A 10 -6.32 2.99 14.43
N GLY A 11 -5.16 3.29 13.84
CA GLY A 11 -4.83 4.62 13.32
C GLY A 11 -4.94 4.80 11.80
N LEU A 12 -5.08 3.71 11.04
CA LEU A 12 -5.11 3.73 9.58
C LEU A 12 -6.27 2.90 9.03
N SER A 13 -6.63 3.16 7.78
CA SER A 13 -7.54 2.28 7.06
C SER A 13 -6.94 0.87 6.95
N PRO A 14 -7.76 -0.19 6.92
CA PRO A 14 -7.28 -1.57 6.80
C PRO A 14 -6.31 -1.75 5.62
N LYS A 15 -6.61 -1.15 4.46
CA LYS A 15 -5.75 -1.16 3.27
C LYS A 15 -4.38 -0.51 3.54
N ALA A 16 -4.34 0.66 4.18
CA ALA A 16 -3.07 1.32 4.48
C ALA A 16 -2.24 0.56 5.52
N ALA A 17 -2.88 0.05 6.59
CA ALA A 17 -2.22 -0.77 7.60
C ALA A 17 -1.61 -2.04 6.98
N GLU A 18 -2.36 -2.71 6.10
CA GLU A 18 -1.90 -3.90 5.39
C GLU A 18 -0.78 -3.59 4.39
N GLY A 19 -0.86 -2.47 3.68
CA GLY A 19 0.20 -2.02 2.78
C GLY A 19 1.52 -1.75 3.53
N VAL A 20 1.45 -1.09 4.69
CA VAL A 20 2.62 -0.86 5.55
C VAL A 20 3.21 -2.18 6.05
N LEU A 21 2.37 -3.16 6.40
CA LEU A 21 2.83 -4.49 6.82
C LEU A 21 3.52 -5.23 5.67
N ARG A 22 2.93 -5.25 4.47
CA ARG A 22 3.52 -5.89 3.28
C ARG A 22 4.88 -5.31 2.91
N VAL A 23 5.02 -3.98 2.93
CA VAL A 23 6.30 -3.30 2.68
C VAL A 23 7.33 -3.69 3.74
N ARG A 24 6.95 -3.76 5.02
CA ARG A 24 7.84 -4.20 6.11
C ARG A 24 8.26 -5.66 6.00
N GLU A 25 7.38 -6.51 5.48
CA GLU A 25 7.63 -7.93 5.23
C GLU A 25 8.39 -8.19 3.91
N GLY A 26 8.60 -7.16 3.07
CA GLY A 26 9.23 -7.31 1.75
C GLY A 26 8.32 -7.98 0.71
N LYS A 27 7.03 -8.13 0.99
CA LYS A 27 6.03 -8.71 0.08
C LYS A 27 5.49 -7.62 -0.86
N VAL A 28 6.36 -7.09 -1.69
CA VAL A 28 6.03 -6.05 -2.67
C VAL A 28 6.64 -6.42 -4.02
N ASP A 29 5.91 -6.12 -5.08
CA ASP A 29 6.39 -6.29 -6.44
C ASP A 29 7.20 -5.07 -6.85
N ILE A 30 8.49 -5.29 -7.10
CA ILE A 30 9.41 -4.23 -7.47
C ILE A 30 9.82 -4.45 -8.93
N LYS A 31 9.47 -3.50 -9.79
CA LYS A 31 9.96 -3.44 -11.17
C LYS A 31 11.02 -2.36 -11.25
N ALA A 32 12.26 -2.77 -11.52
CA ALA A 32 13.34 -1.82 -11.75
C ALA A 32 13.01 -0.96 -12.99
N GLY A 33 13.30 0.34 -12.89
CA GLY A 33 13.26 1.25 -14.03
C GLY A 33 14.50 1.05 -14.89
N PHE A 34 14.41 1.43 -16.16
CA PHE A 34 15.53 1.36 -17.10
C PHE A 34 15.87 2.76 -17.61
N ASP A 35 17.17 3.00 -17.84
CA ASP A 35 17.70 4.14 -18.61
C ASP A 35 17.06 5.51 -18.32
N GLY A 36 17.15 5.94 -17.05
CA GLY A 36 16.63 7.24 -16.61
C GLY A 36 15.18 7.22 -16.13
N GLU A 37 14.47 6.10 -16.25
CA GLU A 37 13.14 5.92 -15.66
C GLU A 37 13.18 5.44 -14.20
N TYR A 38 12.19 5.86 -13.41
CA TYR A 38 12.00 5.35 -12.05
C TYR A 38 11.37 3.96 -12.08
N GLY A 39 11.83 3.09 -11.18
CA GLY A 39 11.19 1.80 -10.94
C GLY A 39 9.78 1.96 -10.37
N THR A 40 8.93 0.98 -10.66
CA THR A 40 7.56 0.92 -10.14
C THR A 40 7.50 -0.08 -9.00
N ILE A 41 6.86 0.30 -7.89
CA ILE A 41 6.57 -0.60 -6.77
C ILE A 41 5.06 -0.80 -6.68
N SER A 42 4.61 -2.04 -6.68
CA SER A 42 3.23 -2.44 -6.53
C SER A 42 3.06 -3.23 -5.23
N ILE A 43 2.15 -2.77 -4.36
CA ILE A 43 1.91 -3.37 -3.03
C ILE A 43 0.68 -4.30 -3.06
N PHE A 44 -0.24 -4.06 -3.99
CA PHE A 44 -1.47 -4.83 -4.17
C PHE A 44 -1.58 -5.25 -5.63
N ASP A 45 -2.01 -6.50 -5.85
CA ASP A 45 -2.31 -6.98 -7.20
C ASP A 45 -3.59 -6.31 -7.73
N ALA A 46 -3.62 -5.99 -9.02
CA ALA A 46 -4.79 -5.40 -9.68
C ALA A 46 -6.05 -6.28 -9.62
N ASN A 47 -5.91 -7.57 -9.29
CA ASN A 47 -7.00 -8.52 -9.08
C ASN A 47 -7.53 -8.55 -7.64
N GLN A 48 -6.90 -7.85 -6.69
CA GLN A 48 -7.50 -7.65 -5.37
C GLN A 48 -8.59 -6.59 -5.53
N THR A 49 -9.83 -7.06 -5.41
CA THR A 49 -11.08 -6.27 -5.51
C THR A 49 -10.92 -4.87 -4.94
N PRO A 50 -11.32 -3.82 -5.68
CA PRO A 50 -11.30 -2.46 -5.16
C PRO A 50 -12.25 -2.41 -3.96
N ASP A 51 -11.67 -2.31 -2.76
CA ASP A 51 -12.44 -1.91 -1.59
C ASP A 51 -13.09 -0.57 -1.91
N LYS A 52 -14.43 -0.55 -1.81
CA LYS A 52 -15.37 0.52 -2.19
C LYS A 52 -15.17 1.88 -1.48
N ASN A 53 -14.01 2.13 -0.87
CA ASN A 53 -13.69 3.34 -0.11
C ASN A 53 -12.90 4.40 -0.92
N GLU A 54 -12.64 4.18 -2.21
CA GLU A 54 -12.00 5.17 -3.09
C GLU A 54 -12.95 6.31 -3.54
N GLU A 55 -14.16 6.40 -2.97
CA GLU A 55 -15.07 7.53 -3.20
C GLU A 55 -14.68 8.79 -2.42
N GLN A 56 -13.92 8.67 -1.33
CA GLN A 56 -13.58 9.82 -0.49
C GLN A 56 -12.25 10.45 -0.91
N LEU A 57 -12.31 11.32 -1.93
CA LEU A 57 -11.55 12.58 -2.07
C LEU A 57 -11.88 13.30 -3.41
N LYS A 58 -13.05 13.04 -4.00
CA LYS A 58 -13.61 13.91 -5.03
C LYS A 58 -14.33 15.10 -4.37
N LEU A 59 -13.57 15.92 -3.65
CA LEU A 59 -14.05 17.24 -3.23
C LEU A 59 -12.94 18.27 -3.40
N PHE A 60 -12.59 18.51 -4.65
CA PHE A 60 -12.25 19.82 -5.21
C PHE A 60 -12.87 19.88 -6.61
#